data_AF-A0A8H3FA56-F1
#
_entry.id   AF-A0A8H3FA56-F1
#
_cell.length_a   1.000
_cell.length_b   1.000
_cell.length_c   1.000
_cell.angle_alpha   90.00
_cell.angle_beta   90.00
_cell.angle_gamma   90.00
#
_symmetry.space_group_name_H-M   'P 1'
#
loop_
_entity.id
_entity.type
_entity.pdbx_description
1 polymer ?
#
loop_
_entity_poly.entity_id
_entity_poly.type
_entity_poly.pdbx_seq_one_letter_code
_entity_poly.pdbx_strand_id
1 'polypeptide(L)'
;MSRNTAFHSQRHEPFRYQRSLELRHDHVTGPVSYLNPTCATFRHSTRNQTGSNDLDHNLEERAPERKDEQLASNIEFKWRSRDNRKGRHTLVVDPSSDSSARYLVPKTTSSLREVGRGILRMGTQYPYWDISWLVAIIFTLGSAVWVINAFFAYLPLAQPSTLFNNEALVGGGISAFVGATIFEIGSVLLMIEAVNENQSGCFGWALERVLSGDEGGKSKIRVRPDKDNCVHHHANEANFVGKGSVKEPSSDFLSDSPASSNGDLDESADWKDPGRSWVWFPSMHDMKNHYLKELGFLASFAQLCGATIFWISGFTALPGINNKMSHGLLDGIYWVPQMVGGSGFIISGALYMLEMQPKWYIPAWDVLGWHIGFWNLIGAFGFTLCGALGPAYGNSGAEYEASLATFWGSWAFLIGSVIQCNFDWEIIIVDDGSPDGTLQVAQQLQNLYGSRIVLKPRSGKLGLGTAYVHGLKYATGTSVIIMDADFSHHPKFIAPMIELQRSGDYDIVTGTRYNGDGGVYGWDLKRKLVSRGANLFADTVLRPGVSDLTGSFRLYKRAVLENVIAQTESKGYTFQMELMVRAKGLGYRVAEVPISFVDRVYGESKLGGDEIVEYAKGVLNLWLKV
;
A
#
# COMPACT_ATOMS: atom_id res chain seq x y z
N MET A 1 -1.00 9.87 33.52
CA MET A 1 -0.75 8.46 33.14
C MET A 1 0.67 8.35 32.59
N SER A 2 1.43 7.35 33.05
CA SER A 2 2.76 7.03 32.51
C SER A 2 2.66 6.68 31.02
N ARG A 3 3.74 6.86 30.26
CA ARG A 3 3.81 6.49 28.84
C ARG A 3 4.19 5.01 28.72
N ASN A 4 3.67 4.30 27.71
CA ASN A 4 4.31 3.04 27.33
C ASN A 4 5.51 3.34 26.43
N THR A 5 6.65 2.75 26.78
CA THR A 5 7.94 2.87 26.07
C THR A 5 8.48 1.52 25.61
N ALA A 6 7.72 0.42 25.78
CA ALA A 6 8.16 -0.92 25.42
C ALA A 6 7.00 -1.82 24.94
N PHE A 7 7.29 -2.72 24.00
CA PHE A 7 6.34 -3.73 23.56
C PHE A 7 6.12 -4.78 24.66
N HIS A 8 4.87 -5.16 24.95
CA HIS A 8 4.57 -6.11 26.02
C HIS A 8 4.96 -7.57 25.70
N SER A 9 5.06 -7.91 24.42
CA SER A 9 5.52 -9.21 23.96
C SER A 9 6.69 -9.00 23.01
N GLN A 10 7.88 -9.42 23.42
CA GLN A 10 9.06 -9.33 22.56
C GLN A 10 8.88 -10.15 21.27
N ARG A 11 8.04 -11.20 21.27
CA ARG A 11 7.76 -12.01 20.05
C ARG A 11 6.97 -11.23 18.99
N HIS A 12 6.31 -10.14 19.38
CA HIS A 12 5.49 -9.30 18.51
C HIS A 12 6.09 -7.91 18.30
N GLU A 13 7.33 -7.70 18.74
CA GLU A 13 8.06 -6.48 18.45
C GLU A 13 8.31 -6.38 16.93
N PRO A 14 7.88 -5.29 16.28
CA PRO A 14 8.05 -5.12 14.84
C PRO A 14 9.54 -5.07 14.49
N PHE A 15 9.91 -5.72 13.38
CA PHE A 15 11.29 -5.80 12.88
C PHE A 15 12.32 -6.42 13.82
N ARG A 16 11.91 -7.10 14.90
CA ARG A 16 12.83 -7.74 15.85
C ARG A 16 13.85 -8.68 15.18
N TYR A 17 13.44 -9.38 14.13
CA TYR A 17 14.29 -10.34 13.42
C TYR A 17 15.14 -9.68 12.32
N GLN A 18 14.92 -8.40 12.01
CA GLN A 18 15.75 -7.64 11.08
C GLN A 18 16.97 -7.07 11.80
N ARG A 19 18.10 -7.79 11.73
CA ARG A 19 19.36 -7.40 12.37
C ARG A 19 19.94 -6.05 11.91
N SER A 20 19.46 -5.52 10.79
CA SER A 20 19.84 -4.21 10.27
C SER A 20 19.14 -3.05 10.98
N LEU A 21 18.09 -3.28 11.76
CA LEU A 21 17.31 -2.24 12.43
C LEU A 21 17.36 -2.41 13.95
N GLU A 22 17.59 -1.30 14.64
CA GLU A 22 17.67 -1.23 16.09
C GLU A 22 16.62 -0.26 16.62
N LEU A 23 15.85 -0.72 17.60
CA LEU A 23 14.78 0.06 18.20
C LEU A 23 15.35 1.23 19.01
N ARG A 24 14.92 2.45 18.69
CA ARG A 24 15.19 3.62 19.53
C ARG A 24 14.21 3.64 20.70
N HIS A 25 14.61 3.08 21.84
CA HIS A 25 13.78 3.04 23.05
C HIS A 25 13.31 4.43 23.52
N ASP A 26 14.04 5.50 23.21
CA ASP A 26 13.69 6.88 23.52
C ASP A 26 12.59 7.48 22.60
N HIS A 27 12.31 6.83 21.46
CA HIS A 27 11.32 7.25 20.45
C HIS A 27 10.14 6.27 20.31
N VAL A 28 9.92 5.44 21.33
CA VAL A 28 8.73 4.59 21.46
C VAL A 28 7.63 5.38 22.17
N THR A 29 6.48 5.49 21.51
CA THR A 29 5.33 6.23 22.03
C THR A 29 4.04 5.43 21.89
N GLY A 30 3.22 5.49 22.94
CA GLY A 30 1.86 4.97 22.96
C GLY A 30 0.97 5.90 23.79
N PRO A 31 -0.32 6.03 23.44
CA PRO A 31 -1.25 6.92 24.13
C PRO A 31 -1.61 6.43 25.55
N VAL A 32 -1.51 5.12 25.81
CA VAL A 32 -1.91 4.45 27.06
C VAL A 32 -0.80 3.50 27.52
N SER A 33 -0.46 3.51 28.81
CA SER A 33 0.66 2.71 29.37
C SER A 33 0.43 1.20 29.37
N TYR A 34 -0.82 0.75 29.45
CA TYR A 34 -1.18 -0.67 29.54
C TYR A 34 -1.28 -1.38 28.17
N LEU A 35 -1.35 -0.60 27.09
CA LEU A 35 -1.47 -1.09 25.72
C LEU A 35 -0.14 -0.98 24.99
N ASN A 36 0.04 -1.76 23.92
CA ASN A 36 1.27 -1.71 23.13
C ASN A 36 1.51 -0.30 22.54
N PRO A 37 2.78 0.07 22.28
CA PRO A 37 3.12 1.31 21.62
C PRO A 37 2.43 1.41 20.26
N THR A 38 1.99 2.62 19.89
CA THR A 38 1.36 2.89 18.59
C THR A 38 2.35 3.43 17.57
N CYS A 39 3.50 3.91 18.03
CA CYS A 39 4.56 4.45 17.19
C CYS A 39 5.92 4.09 17.78
N ALA A 40 6.84 3.66 16.93
CA ALA A 40 8.21 3.35 17.29
C ALA A 40 9.14 3.81 16.17
N THR A 41 10.33 4.26 16.53
CA THR A 41 11.36 4.62 15.58
C THR A 41 12.49 3.60 15.63
N PHE A 42 12.93 3.15 14.46
CA PHE A 42 14.07 2.26 14.32
C PHE A 42 15.17 2.99 13.56
N ARG A 43 16.42 2.79 13.98
CA ARG A 43 17.61 3.25 13.25
C ARG A 43 18.30 2.06 12.63
N HIS A 44 19.05 2.31 11.58
CA HIS A 44 19.97 1.28 11.13
C HIS A 44 21.12 1.12 12.13
N SER A 45 21.36 -0.11 12.57
CA SER A 45 22.46 -0.42 13.48
C SER A 45 23.79 -0.32 12.72
N THR A 46 24.70 0.52 13.18
CA THR A 46 26.08 0.67 12.65
C THR A 46 27.06 -0.28 13.32
N ARG A 47 26.57 -1.40 13.89
CA ARG A 47 27.41 -2.30 14.68
C ARG A 47 28.44 -3.00 13.77
N ASN A 48 29.64 -2.42 13.71
CA ASN A 48 30.85 -3.07 13.27
C ASN A 48 30.99 -4.45 13.94
N GLN A 49 31.53 -5.40 13.18
CA GLN A 49 31.96 -6.73 13.61
C GLN A 49 33.14 -6.65 14.62
N THR A 50 32.92 -6.02 15.78
CA THR A 50 33.92 -5.96 16.85
C THR A 50 33.32 -6.61 18.09
N GLY A 51 33.57 -7.90 18.26
CA GLY A 51 33.26 -8.61 19.51
C GLY A 51 32.94 -10.10 19.38
N SER A 52 33.85 -10.89 18.82
CA SER A 52 34.01 -12.30 19.21
C SER A 52 35.45 -12.75 18.90
N ASN A 53 36.35 -12.51 19.85
CA ASN A 53 37.55 -13.35 19.95
C ASN A 53 37.04 -14.70 20.49
N ASP A 54 36.93 -15.69 19.60
CA ASP A 54 37.51 -17.02 19.77
C ASP A 54 36.92 -17.99 18.74
N LEU A 55 37.85 -18.70 18.07
CA LEU A 55 37.69 -19.96 17.35
C LEU A 55 36.79 -19.96 16.09
N ASP A 56 37.39 -19.62 14.94
CA ASP A 56 37.41 -20.55 13.81
C ASP A 56 38.46 -20.13 12.77
N HIS A 57 39.53 -20.92 12.67
CA HIS A 57 40.49 -20.85 11.58
C HIS A 57 39.94 -21.70 10.43
N ASN A 58 39.88 -21.10 9.25
CA ASN A 58 39.60 -21.67 7.92
C ASN A 58 38.16 -21.48 7.42
N LEU A 59 37.95 -20.42 6.63
CA LEU A 59 37.29 -20.46 5.32
C LEU A 59 37.66 -19.15 4.57
N GLU A 60 37.98 -19.31 3.30
CA GLU A 60 38.74 -18.39 2.44
C GLU A 60 37.99 -17.10 2.00
N GLU A 61 38.80 -16.07 1.72
CA GLU A 61 38.61 -14.93 0.80
C GLU A 61 37.36 -14.03 0.93
N ARG A 62 37.44 -13.02 1.82
CA ARG A 62 36.60 -11.81 1.77
C ARG A 62 37.27 -10.68 0.98
N ALA A 63 36.46 -10.03 0.14
CA ALA A 63 36.77 -8.78 -0.57
C ALA A 63 37.27 -7.67 0.38
N PRO A 64 38.09 -6.71 -0.10
CA PRO A 64 38.71 -5.72 0.76
C PRO A 64 37.66 -4.76 1.35
N GLU A 65 37.45 -4.85 2.66
CA GLU A 65 36.67 -3.88 3.43
C GLU A 65 37.28 -2.48 3.28
N ARG A 66 36.57 -1.57 2.61
CA ARG A 66 36.93 -0.14 2.58
C ARG A 66 36.41 0.52 3.86
N LYS A 67 37.32 1.14 4.60
CA LYS A 67 37.09 1.80 5.91
C LYS A 67 36.21 3.07 5.88
N ASP A 68 35.59 3.41 4.75
CA ASP A 68 34.95 4.72 4.54
C ASP A 68 33.44 4.64 4.20
N GLU A 69 32.76 3.51 4.38
CA GLU A 69 31.30 3.41 4.21
C GLU A 69 30.56 3.78 5.49
N GLN A 70 30.12 5.04 5.61
CA GLN A 70 29.13 5.45 6.62
C GLN A 70 27.72 5.39 6.03
N LEU A 71 26.90 4.47 6.54
CA LEU A 71 25.46 4.46 6.29
C LEU A 71 24.86 5.80 6.73
N ALA A 72 24.00 6.41 5.90
CA ALA A 72 23.40 7.71 6.19
C ALA A 72 22.74 7.71 7.58
N SER A 73 23.36 8.41 8.53
CA SER A 73 22.97 8.41 9.95
C SER A 73 21.65 9.13 10.23
N ASN A 74 21.08 9.79 9.22
CA ASN A 74 19.92 10.66 9.29
C ASN A 74 18.62 10.03 8.76
N ILE A 75 18.62 8.73 8.44
CA ILE A 75 17.42 7.99 8.02
C ILE A 75 16.89 7.18 9.19
N GLU A 76 15.65 7.48 9.59
CA GLU A 76 14.93 6.78 10.65
C GLU A 76 13.69 6.09 10.09
N PHE A 77 13.46 4.85 10.48
CA PHE A 77 12.26 4.10 10.10
C PHE A 77 11.17 4.34 11.15
N LYS A 78 10.05 4.95 10.75
CA LYS A 78 8.92 5.20 11.65
C LYS A 78 7.86 4.14 11.46
N TRP A 79 7.80 3.24 12.42
CA TRP A 79 6.73 2.26 12.55
C TRP A 79 5.51 2.89 13.22
N ARG A 80 4.33 2.64 12.67
CA ARG A 80 3.03 2.95 13.29
C ARG A 80 2.14 1.71 13.25
N SER A 81 1.38 1.46 14.32
CA SER A 81 0.52 0.27 14.44
C SER A 81 -0.48 0.13 13.26
N ARG A 82 -1.19 1.21 12.88
CA ARG A 82 -2.09 1.19 11.70
C ARG A 82 -1.38 0.96 10.39
N ASP A 83 -0.22 1.60 10.18
CA ASP A 83 0.51 1.47 8.93
C ASP A 83 0.95 0.01 8.78
N ASN A 84 1.47 -0.59 9.86
CA ASN A 84 1.82 -2.01 9.92
C ASN A 84 0.65 -2.94 9.60
N ARG A 85 -0.51 -2.72 10.23
CA ARG A 85 -1.74 -3.48 9.94
C ARG A 85 -2.15 -3.40 8.48
N LYS A 86 -1.89 -2.26 7.83
CA LYS A 86 -2.21 -1.99 6.42
C LYS A 86 -1.06 -2.32 5.47
N GLY A 87 0.05 -2.91 5.93
CA GLY A 87 1.23 -3.19 5.09
C GLY A 87 1.91 -1.95 4.52
N ARG A 88 1.90 -0.85 5.28
CA ARG A 88 2.50 0.44 4.94
C ARG A 88 3.54 0.80 5.99
N HIS A 89 4.63 1.44 5.59
CA HIS A 89 5.63 1.93 6.54
C HIS A 89 6.21 3.27 6.08
N THR A 90 6.50 4.15 7.04
CA THR A 90 6.94 5.52 6.78
C THR A 90 8.43 5.66 7.10
N LEU A 91 9.21 6.24 6.18
CA LEU A 91 10.58 6.68 6.48
C LEU A 91 10.58 8.16 6.86
N VAL A 92 11.36 8.49 7.89
CA VAL A 92 11.65 9.87 8.31
C VAL A 92 13.10 10.15 7.95
N VAL A 93 13.31 11.15 7.10
CA VAL A 93 14.65 11.64 6.75
C VAL A 93 14.81 12.96 7.47
N ASP A 94 15.72 13.02 8.45
CA ASP A 94 16.06 14.27 9.13
C ASP A 94 17.08 15.02 8.23
N PRO A 95 16.75 16.22 7.70
CA PRO A 95 17.73 17.04 7.04
C PRO A 95 18.69 17.58 8.10
N SER A 96 19.77 16.86 8.37
CA SER A 96 20.76 17.24 9.38
C SER A 96 21.25 18.67 9.15
N SER A 97 21.37 19.40 10.27
CA SER A 97 21.76 20.81 10.44
C SER A 97 23.19 21.16 10.01
N ASP A 98 23.84 20.34 9.18
CA ASP A 98 25.20 20.60 8.71
C ASP A 98 25.29 20.38 7.19
N SER A 99 25.81 21.40 6.51
CA SER A 99 26.08 21.52 5.07
C SER A 99 24.87 21.64 4.11
N SER A 100 24.64 22.87 3.63
CA SER A 100 24.41 23.31 2.23
C SER A 100 23.60 22.50 1.19
N ALA A 101 23.05 21.32 1.49
CA ALA A 101 22.31 20.49 0.54
C ALA A 101 20.79 20.78 0.64
N ARG A 102 20.22 21.38 -0.42
CA ARG A 102 18.76 21.45 -0.61
C ARG A 102 18.24 20.04 -0.94
N TYR A 103 17.90 19.27 0.08
CA TYR A 103 17.15 18.04 -0.13
C TYR A 103 15.70 18.36 -0.52
N LEU A 104 15.25 17.81 -1.65
CA LEU A 104 13.87 17.90 -2.13
C LEU A 104 13.04 16.86 -1.36
N VAL A 105 12.53 17.24 -0.19
CA VAL A 105 11.67 16.35 0.62
C VAL A 105 10.41 16.02 -0.18
N PRO A 106 9.99 14.74 -0.27
CA PRO A 106 8.73 14.36 -0.93
C PRO A 106 7.58 15.18 -0.36
N LYS A 107 6.72 15.74 -1.23
CA LYS A 107 5.52 16.47 -0.77
C LYS A 107 4.64 15.52 0.04
N THR A 108 4.09 16.05 1.13
CA THR A 108 3.15 15.32 1.97
C THR A 108 1.99 14.76 1.14
N THR A 109 1.78 13.46 1.24
CA THR A 109 0.68 12.73 0.58
C THR A 109 -0.70 13.05 1.17
N SER A 110 -0.77 13.92 2.18
CA SER A 110 -2.00 14.34 2.87
C SER A 110 -2.71 15.54 2.23
N SER A 111 -2.35 15.97 1.01
CA SER A 111 -3.06 17.07 0.34
C SER A 111 -4.44 16.65 -0.18
N LEU A 112 -5.44 17.53 -0.07
CA LEU A 112 -6.82 17.29 -0.52
C LEU A 112 -6.91 16.83 -1.98
N ARG A 113 -6.00 17.31 -2.84
CA ARG A 113 -5.93 16.92 -4.26
C ARG A 113 -5.52 15.47 -4.44
N GLU A 114 -4.55 14.98 -3.66
CA GLU A 114 -4.10 13.58 -3.75
C GLU A 114 -5.14 12.62 -3.16
N VAL A 115 -5.86 13.03 -2.11
CA VAL A 115 -7.03 12.30 -1.58
C VAL A 115 -8.13 12.20 -2.65
N GLY A 116 -8.48 13.32 -3.30
CA GLY A 116 -9.40 13.37 -4.45
C GLY A 116 -9.05 12.37 -5.55
N ARG A 117 -7.76 12.29 -5.89
CA ARG A 117 -7.24 11.38 -6.91
C ARG A 117 -7.31 9.91 -6.47
N GLY A 118 -7.09 9.62 -5.18
CA GLY A 118 -7.22 8.29 -4.59
C GLY A 118 -8.63 7.70 -4.77
N ILE A 119 -9.64 8.53 -4.50
CA ILE A 119 -11.07 8.17 -4.59
C ILE A 119 -11.46 7.81 -6.03
N LEU A 120 -11.06 8.63 -7.01
CA LEU A 120 -11.35 8.40 -8.42
C LEU A 120 -10.78 7.07 -8.94
N ARG A 121 -9.62 6.62 -8.40
CA ARG A 121 -9.00 5.35 -8.82
C ARG A 121 -9.74 4.12 -8.29
N MET A 122 -10.38 4.19 -7.13
CA MET A 122 -11.12 3.05 -6.58
C MET A 122 -12.37 2.70 -7.39
N GLY A 123 -12.98 3.65 -8.10
CA GLY A 123 -14.05 3.37 -9.06
C GLY A 123 -13.57 2.72 -10.36
N THR A 124 -12.25 2.51 -10.53
CA THR A 124 -11.66 2.04 -11.81
C THR A 124 -10.66 0.87 -11.67
N GLN A 125 -10.10 0.60 -10.48
CA GLN A 125 -9.19 -0.52 -10.21
C GLN A 125 -9.71 -1.37 -9.04
N TYR A 126 -9.71 -2.69 -9.22
CA TYR A 126 -10.32 -3.65 -8.29
C TYR A 126 -9.34 -4.74 -7.84
N PRO A 127 -8.37 -4.46 -6.93
CA PRO A 127 -7.55 -5.48 -6.30
C PRO A 127 -8.37 -6.27 -5.25
N TYR A 128 -9.33 -7.07 -5.73
CA TYR A 128 -10.24 -7.85 -4.89
C TYR A 128 -9.53 -8.90 -4.01
N TRP A 129 -8.23 -9.12 -4.22
CA TRP A 129 -7.38 -10.00 -3.42
C TRP A 129 -6.73 -9.31 -2.21
N ASP A 130 -6.77 -7.97 -2.11
CA ASP A 130 -6.27 -7.20 -0.97
C ASP A 130 -7.41 -6.93 0.02
N ILE A 131 -7.28 -7.47 1.24
CA ILE A 131 -8.29 -7.30 2.29
C ILE A 131 -8.45 -5.85 2.73
N SER A 132 -7.38 -5.06 2.74
CA SER A 132 -7.41 -3.64 3.14
C SER A 132 -8.22 -2.81 2.15
N TRP A 133 -8.11 -3.15 0.86
CA TRP A 133 -8.89 -2.53 -0.19
C TRP A 133 -10.37 -2.94 -0.09
N LEU A 134 -10.65 -4.23 0.10
CA LEU A 134 -12.03 -4.73 0.30
C LEU A 134 -12.72 -4.04 1.47
N VAL A 135 -12.03 -3.94 2.62
CA VAL A 135 -12.53 -3.23 3.81
C VAL A 135 -12.86 -1.78 3.47
N ALA A 136 -11.95 -1.05 2.81
CA ALA A 136 -12.17 0.34 2.44
C ALA A 136 -13.39 0.52 1.51
N ILE A 137 -13.51 -0.31 0.48
CA ILE A 137 -14.62 -0.26 -0.48
C ILE A 137 -15.95 -0.61 0.17
N ILE A 138 -16.00 -1.68 0.96
CA ILE A 138 -17.23 -2.15 1.59
C ILE A 138 -17.78 -1.10 2.55
N PHE A 139 -16.96 -0.50 3.40
CA PHE A 139 -17.40 0.62 4.25
C PHE A 139 -17.78 1.86 3.44
N THR A 140 -17.13 2.13 2.31
CA THR A 140 -17.50 3.25 1.42
C THR A 140 -18.87 3.03 0.79
N LEU A 141 -19.13 1.84 0.25
CA LEU A 141 -20.42 1.46 -0.33
C LEU A 141 -21.52 1.47 0.72
N GLY A 142 -21.26 0.90 1.90
CA GLY A 142 -22.20 0.95 3.01
C GLY A 142 -22.53 2.38 3.42
N SER A 143 -21.53 3.27 3.47
CA SER A 143 -21.73 4.67 3.86
C SER A 143 -22.57 5.41 2.83
N ALA A 144 -22.37 5.14 1.54
CA ALA A 144 -23.21 5.67 0.47
C ALA A 144 -24.67 5.18 0.59
N VAL A 145 -24.88 3.91 0.93
CA VAL A 145 -26.23 3.38 1.21
C VAL A 145 -26.86 4.06 2.42
N TRP A 146 -26.10 4.34 3.48
CA TRP A 146 -26.59 5.08 4.64
C TRP A 146 -26.95 6.54 4.32
N VAL A 147 -26.19 7.21 3.44
CA VAL A 147 -26.57 8.54 2.94
C VAL A 147 -27.91 8.46 2.21
N ILE A 148 -28.11 7.47 1.32
CA ILE A 148 -29.39 7.26 0.62
C ILE A 148 -30.51 6.98 1.63
N ASN A 149 -30.28 6.12 2.61
CA ASN A 149 -31.22 5.82 3.68
C ASN A 149 -31.63 7.09 4.44
N ALA A 150 -30.67 7.94 4.77
CA ALA A 150 -30.94 9.17 5.48
C ALA A 150 -31.77 10.17 4.67
N PHE A 151 -31.66 10.17 3.33
CA PHE A 151 -32.58 10.92 2.48
C PHE A 151 -34.02 10.39 2.60
N PHE A 152 -34.23 9.08 2.60
CA PHE A 152 -35.57 8.50 2.80
C PHE A 152 -36.17 8.81 4.18
N ALA A 153 -35.33 9.00 5.20
CA ALA A 153 -35.79 9.36 6.55
C ALA A 153 -36.03 10.86 6.72
N TYR A 154 -35.09 11.71 6.28
CA TYR A 154 -35.09 13.13 6.59
C TYR A 154 -35.82 14.00 5.55
N LEU A 155 -35.73 13.67 4.26
CA LEU A 155 -36.30 14.50 3.19
C LEU A 155 -37.83 14.66 3.30
N PRO A 156 -38.62 13.63 3.67
CA PRO A 156 -40.06 13.78 3.87
C PRO A 156 -40.42 14.79 4.98
N LEU A 157 -39.57 14.93 5.99
CA LEU A 157 -39.75 15.87 7.10
C LEU A 157 -39.33 17.29 6.73
N ALA A 158 -38.21 17.42 6.00
CA ALA A 158 -37.67 18.72 5.58
C ALA A 158 -38.43 19.34 4.41
N GLN A 159 -38.90 18.52 3.47
CA GLN A 159 -39.62 18.95 2.28
C GLN A 159 -40.77 17.98 1.94
N PRO A 160 -41.94 18.12 2.58
CA PRO A 160 -43.07 17.20 2.41
C PRO A 160 -43.58 17.06 0.97
N SER A 161 -43.26 18.01 0.07
CA SER A 161 -43.63 17.95 -1.35
C SER A 161 -42.94 16.82 -2.13
N THR A 162 -41.88 16.21 -1.59
CA THR A 162 -41.16 15.12 -2.26
C THR A 162 -41.66 13.72 -1.88
N LEU A 163 -42.64 13.64 -0.96
CA LEU A 163 -43.09 12.38 -0.37
C LEU A 163 -43.76 11.47 -1.40
N PHE A 164 -43.35 10.19 -1.45
CA PHE A 164 -44.01 9.16 -2.25
C PHE A 164 -44.46 7.95 -1.41
N ASN A 165 -45.39 7.17 -1.97
CA ASN A 165 -46.02 6.06 -1.26
C ASN A 165 -44.98 5.02 -0.80
N ASN A 166 -45.03 4.65 0.48
CA ASN A 166 -44.12 3.69 1.13
C ASN A 166 -42.64 4.08 1.15
N GLU A 167 -42.31 5.36 0.96
CA GLU A 167 -40.93 5.86 0.96
C GLU A 167 -40.16 5.52 2.25
N ALA A 168 -40.68 5.89 3.42
CA ALA A 168 -40.02 5.62 4.69
C ALA A 168 -40.01 4.12 5.06
N LEU A 169 -41.14 3.43 4.84
CA LEU A 169 -41.29 2.02 5.22
C LEU A 169 -40.46 1.08 4.32
N VAL A 170 -40.56 1.24 3.00
CA VAL A 170 -39.90 0.36 2.03
C VAL A 170 -38.53 0.90 1.64
N GLY A 171 -38.45 2.17 1.24
CA GLY A 171 -37.17 2.81 0.90
C GLY A 171 -36.24 2.90 2.10
N GLY A 172 -36.72 3.45 3.21
CA GLY A 172 -35.96 3.52 4.48
C GLY A 172 -35.66 2.12 5.05
N GLY A 173 -36.66 1.27 5.22
CA GLY A 173 -36.47 -0.07 5.79
C GLY A 173 -35.49 -0.97 5.02
N ILE A 174 -35.62 -1.05 3.69
CA ILE A 174 -34.73 -1.88 2.86
C ILE A 174 -33.32 -1.31 2.82
N SER A 175 -33.17 0.01 2.63
CA SER A 175 -31.85 0.63 2.58
C SER A 175 -31.11 0.52 3.92
N ALA A 176 -31.82 0.59 5.06
CA ALA A 176 -31.26 0.35 6.38
C ALA A 176 -30.74 -1.09 6.53
N PHE A 177 -31.52 -2.09 6.09
CA PHE A 177 -31.09 -3.48 6.10
C PHE A 177 -29.85 -3.72 5.24
N VAL A 178 -29.84 -3.20 4.01
CA VAL A 178 -28.71 -3.32 3.08
C VAL A 178 -27.47 -2.62 3.66
N GLY A 179 -27.62 -1.40 4.15
CA GLY A 179 -26.52 -0.63 4.76
C GLY A 179 -25.92 -1.34 5.97
N ALA A 180 -26.76 -1.83 6.88
CA ALA A 180 -26.33 -2.60 8.04
C ALA A 180 -25.60 -3.89 7.66
N THR A 181 -26.10 -4.62 6.66
CA THR A 181 -25.48 -5.88 6.18
C THR A 181 -24.12 -5.64 5.55
N ILE A 182 -23.97 -4.58 4.73
CA ILE A 182 -22.69 -4.21 4.14
C ILE A 182 -21.67 -3.83 5.25
N PHE A 183 -22.10 -3.07 6.25
CA PHE A 183 -21.26 -2.72 7.40
C PHE A 183 -20.83 -3.93 8.23
N GLU A 184 -21.72 -4.92 8.41
CA GLU A 184 -21.38 -6.17 9.10
C GLU A 184 -20.29 -6.95 8.35
N ILE A 185 -20.45 -7.14 7.03
CA ILE A 185 -19.45 -7.80 6.19
C ILE A 185 -18.11 -7.05 6.26
N GLY A 186 -18.14 -5.71 6.18
CA GLY A 186 -16.95 -4.88 6.31
C GLY A 186 -16.25 -5.04 7.66
N SER A 187 -17.03 -5.17 8.73
CA SER A 187 -16.53 -5.33 10.10
C SER A 187 -15.88 -6.69 10.33
N VAL A 188 -16.42 -7.76 9.72
CA VAL A 188 -15.80 -9.09 9.72
C VAL A 188 -14.45 -9.07 9.00
N LEU A 189 -14.38 -8.47 7.81
CA LEU A 189 -13.12 -8.37 7.05
C LEU A 189 -12.10 -7.49 7.77
N LEU A 190 -12.55 -6.41 8.42
CA LEU A 190 -11.70 -5.55 9.24
C LEU A 190 -11.08 -6.31 10.42
N MET A 191 -11.83 -7.21 11.05
CA MET A 191 -11.31 -8.09 12.10
C MET A 191 -10.25 -9.06 11.55
N ILE A 192 -10.50 -9.66 10.39
CA ILE A 192 -9.56 -10.59 9.73
C ILE A 192 -8.26 -9.86 9.35
N GLU A 193 -8.36 -8.62 8.88
CA GLU A 193 -7.20 -7.77 8.62
C GLU A 193 -6.42 -7.47 9.92
N ALA A 194 -7.12 -7.18 11.02
CA ALA A 194 -6.49 -6.85 12.29
C ALA A 194 -5.68 -8.00 12.91
N VAL A 195 -6.03 -9.26 12.60
CA VAL A 195 -5.27 -10.44 13.05
C VAL A 195 -4.17 -10.88 12.09
N ASN A 196 -4.06 -10.25 10.91
CA ASN A 196 -3.08 -10.54 9.86
C ASN A 196 -2.24 -9.29 9.50
N GLU A 197 -1.64 -8.68 10.53
CA GLU A 197 -0.83 -7.48 10.34
C GLU A 197 0.33 -7.70 9.35
N ASN A 198 0.56 -6.72 8.47
CA ASN A 198 1.58 -6.76 7.42
C ASN A 198 1.41 -7.91 6.39
N GLN A 199 0.21 -8.50 6.29
CA GLN A 199 -0.08 -9.64 5.39
C GLN A 199 -1.34 -9.44 4.56
N SER A 200 -1.77 -8.19 4.35
CA SER A 200 -3.01 -7.87 3.64
C SER A 200 -3.10 -8.45 2.22
N GLY A 201 -1.96 -8.58 1.52
CA GLY A 201 -1.88 -9.19 0.19
C GLY A 201 -2.01 -10.72 0.15
N CYS A 202 -1.95 -11.40 1.30
CA CYS A 202 -2.05 -12.86 1.37
C CYS A 202 -3.51 -13.37 1.42
N PHE A 203 -4.48 -12.47 1.63
CA PHE A 203 -5.90 -12.80 1.78
C PHE A 203 -6.43 -13.60 0.59
N GLY A 204 -6.10 -13.16 -0.63
CA GLY A 204 -6.62 -13.80 -1.83
C GLY A 204 -6.26 -15.27 -1.99
N TRP A 205 -5.00 -15.61 -1.70
CA TRP A 205 -4.54 -17.00 -1.71
C TRP A 205 -5.19 -17.84 -0.60
N ALA A 206 -5.36 -17.26 0.59
CA ALA A 206 -6.03 -17.93 1.70
C ALA A 206 -7.49 -18.24 1.37
N LEU A 207 -8.19 -17.32 0.72
CA LEU A 207 -9.56 -17.49 0.26
C LEU A 207 -9.65 -18.55 -0.86
N GLU A 208 -8.74 -18.51 -1.83
CA GLU A 208 -8.65 -19.51 -2.90
C GLU A 208 -8.48 -20.92 -2.31
N ARG A 209 -7.63 -21.08 -1.29
CA ARG A 209 -7.42 -22.37 -0.62
C ARG A 209 -8.68 -22.92 0.06
N VAL A 210 -9.44 -22.05 0.73
CA VAL A 210 -10.71 -22.47 1.37
C VAL A 210 -11.76 -22.84 0.32
N LEU A 211 -11.88 -22.04 -0.75
CA LEU A 211 -12.85 -22.28 -1.83
C LEU A 211 -12.50 -23.49 -2.71
N SER A 212 -11.22 -23.83 -2.83
CA SER A 212 -10.75 -24.93 -3.67
C SER A 212 -11.06 -26.32 -3.10
N GLY A 213 -11.41 -26.42 -1.81
CA GLY A 213 -11.72 -27.68 -1.13
C GLY A 213 -10.50 -28.62 -1.07
N ASP A 214 -9.97 -28.84 0.14
CA ASP A 214 -8.86 -29.76 0.38
C ASP A 214 -9.32 -31.24 0.33
N GLU A 215 -10.01 -31.64 -0.74
CA GLU A 215 -10.30 -33.04 -1.06
C GLU A 215 -9.92 -33.33 -2.51
N GLY A 216 -8.76 -33.98 -2.68
CA GLY A 216 -8.51 -34.82 -3.86
C GLY A 216 -8.40 -34.09 -5.20
N GLY A 217 -7.37 -33.25 -5.34
CA GLY A 217 -6.65 -33.06 -6.60
C GLY A 217 -7.49 -32.93 -7.88
N LYS A 218 -8.13 -31.77 -8.09
CA LYS A 218 -8.39 -31.13 -9.40
C LYS A 218 -9.01 -29.74 -9.19
N SER A 219 -8.18 -28.73 -8.90
CA SER A 219 -8.62 -27.33 -9.06
C SER A 219 -8.77 -27.00 -10.55
N LYS A 220 -9.90 -26.37 -10.93
CA LYS A 220 -10.20 -25.86 -12.28
C LYS A 220 -9.42 -24.59 -12.64
N ILE A 221 -8.66 -24.00 -11.72
CA ILE A 221 -7.74 -22.89 -11.99
C ILE A 221 -6.45 -23.18 -11.25
N ARG A 222 -5.39 -23.50 -11.99
CA ARG A 222 -4.08 -23.84 -11.44
C ARG A 222 -3.09 -22.76 -11.85
N VAL A 223 -2.94 -21.73 -11.02
CA VAL A 223 -1.79 -20.82 -11.13
C VAL A 223 -0.59 -21.59 -10.58
N ARG A 224 0.39 -21.92 -11.44
CA ARG A 224 1.63 -22.59 -11.02
C ARG A 224 2.59 -21.53 -10.47
N PRO A 225 2.98 -21.57 -9.19
CA PRO A 225 4.09 -20.76 -8.70
C PRO A 225 5.42 -21.32 -9.23
N ASP A 226 6.30 -20.41 -9.62
CA ASP A 226 7.70 -20.68 -9.90
C ASP A 226 8.38 -21.14 -8.60
N LYS A 227 8.98 -22.33 -8.63
CA LYS A 227 9.50 -23.02 -7.44
C LYS A 227 10.71 -22.30 -6.83
N ASP A 228 11.34 -21.41 -7.58
CA ASP A 228 12.62 -20.83 -7.19
C ASP A 228 12.50 -19.53 -6.37
N ASN A 229 11.28 -19.01 -6.13
CA ASN A 229 11.04 -17.76 -5.39
C ASN A 229 10.01 -17.89 -4.24
N CYS A 230 9.67 -19.11 -3.81
CA CYS A 230 8.72 -19.32 -2.70
C CYS A 230 9.49 -19.59 -1.39
N VAL A 231 9.35 -18.71 -0.39
CA VAL A 231 10.01 -18.87 0.93
C VAL A 231 9.11 -19.57 1.97
N HIS A 232 8.06 -20.29 1.55
CA HIS A 232 7.07 -20.89 2.46
C HIS A 232 7.20 -22.42 2.59
N HIS A 233 6.95 -22.90 3.82
CA HIS A 233 7.12 -24.28 4.27
C HIS A 233 6.03 -25.21 3.71
N HIS A 234 6.28 -25.81 2.54
CA HIS A 234 5.51 -26.94 2.03
C HIS A 234 5.84 -28.22 2.81
N ALA A 235 5.24 -28.46 3.98
CA ALA A 235 5.34 -29.80 4.62
C ALA A 235 4.30 -30.14 5.70
N ASN A 236 3.14 -29.48 5.80
CA ASN A 236 2.15 -29.91 6.80
C ASN A 236 0.70 -29.77 6.31
N GLU A 237 0.18 -30.85 5.74
CA GLU A 237 -1.16 -30.96 5.16
C GLU A 237 -2.22 -31.51 6.15
N ALA A 238 -1.92 -31.54 7.46
CA ALA A 238 -2.66 -32.43 8.36
C ALA A 238 -3.47 -31.78 9.51
N ASN A 239 -3.56 -30.45 9.70
CA ASN A 239 -4.37 -29.93 10.83
C ASN A 239 -4.92 -28.49 10.68
N PHE A 240 -6.20 -28.31 11.03
CA PHE A 240 -6.96 -27.04 11.01
C PHE A 240 -6.79 -26.16 12.27
N VAL A 241 -6.05 -26.61 13.28
CA VAL A 241 -5.75 -25.84 14.50
C VAL A 241 -4.27 -26.06 14.88
N GLY A 242 -3.50 -24.97 14.95
CA GLY A 242 -2.04 -25.02 15.06
C GLY A 242 -1.53 -25.65 16.37
N LYS A 243 -0.66 -26.65 16.23
CA LYS A 243 0.45 -26.93 17.15
C LYS A 243 1.68 -27.33 16.32
N GLY A 244 2.80 -26.67 16.57
CA GLY A 244 4.07 -26.99 15.93
C GLY A 244 4.62 -28.32 16.45
N SER A 245 4.96 -29.21 15.53
CA SER A 245 5.83 -30.36 15.79
C SER A 245 6.72 -30.52 14.57
N VAL A 246 8.01 -30.38 14.81
CA VAL A 246 9.08 -30.67 13.86
C VAL A 246 9.15 -32.19 13.71
N LYS A 247 9.06 -32.70 12.48
CA LYS A 247 9.50 -34.05 12.13
C LYS A 247 10.79 -33.91 11.33
N GLU A 248 11.86 -34.49 11.85
CA GLU A 248 13.13 -34.66 11.14
C GLU A 248 12.94 -35.55 9.90
N PRO A 249 13.73 -35.34 8.83
CA PRO A 249 13.68 -36.21 7.65
C PRO A 249 14.32 -37.57 7.96
N SER A 250 13.67 -38.62 7.46
CA SER A 250 14.13 -40.00 7.46
C SER A 250 15.53 -40.15 6.87
N SER A 251 16.41 -40.75 7.66
CA SER A 251 17.73 -41.27 7.28
C SER A 251 17.59 -42.51 6.41
N ASP A 252 18.01 -42.43 5.16
CA ASP A 252 18.55 -43.56 4.43
C ASP A 252 19.92 -43.12 3.88
N PHE A 253 20.99 -43.56 4.57
CA PHE A 253 22.30 -43.96 4.04
C PHE A 253 23.34 -43.96 5.20
N LEU A 254 23.74 -45.19 5.60
CA LEU A 254 25.02 -45.60 6.24
C LEU A 254 25.21 -45.17 7.72
N SER A 255 24.93 -46.04 8.71
CA SER A 255 25.72 -47.17 9.26
C SER A 255 26.84 -46.79 10.26
N ASP A 256 26.72 -47.40 11.46
CA ASP A 256 27.74 -47.72 12.49
C ASP A 256 27.96 -46.81 13.74
N SER A 257 27.21 -47.17 14.81
CA SER A 257 27.67 -47.43 16.21
C SER A 257 28.17 -46.26 17.11
N PRO A 258 28.29 -46.43 18.46
CA PRO A 258 27.17 -46.24 19.39
C PRO A 258 27.45 -45.21 20.53
N ALA A 259 26.36 -44.68 21.08
CA ALA A 259 26.17 -44.20 22.46
C ALA A 259 27.29 -43.39 23.15
N SER A 260 27.04 -42.10 23.39
CA SER A 260 27.39 -41.48 24.67
C SER A 260 26.42 -40.35 25.03
N SER A 261 25.95 -40.46 26.27
CA SER A 261 25.15 -39.50 27.03
C SER A 261 25.94 -38.22 27.32
N ASN A 262 25.32 -37.06 27.12
CA ASN A 262 25.09 -36.03 28.14
C ASN A 262 24.59 -34.76 27.45
N GLY A 263 23.42 -34.30 27.86
CA GLY A 263 22.81 -33.08 27.36
C GLY A 263 23.42 -31.87 28.04
N ASP A 264 24.11 -31.05 27.26
CA ASP A 264 24.26 -29.63 27.46
C ASP A 264 23.66 -28.95 26.23
N LEU A 265 22.64 -28.11 26.45
CA LEU A 265 21.91 -27.39 25.41
C LEU A 265 22.77 -26.23 24.92
N ASP A 266 23.43 -26.42 23.78
CA ASP A 266 24.13 -25.35 23.07
C ASP A 266 23.17 -24.65 22.10
N GLU A 267 22.91 -23.36 22.37
CA GLU A 267 22.10 -22.46 21.54
C GLU A 267 22.92 -22.03 20.30
N SER A 268 22.96 -22.87 19.27
CA SER A 268 23.45 -22.47 17.95
C SER A 268 22.60 -23.10 16.83
N ALA A 269 21.38 -22.59 16.67
CA ALA A 269 20.55 -22.89 15.50
C ALA A 269 20.40 -21.66 14.60
N ASP A 270 20.95 -21.86 13.41
CA ASP A 270 21.07 -21.09 12.19
C ASP A 270 19.77 -20.42 11.66
N TRP A 271 19.96 -19.43 10.78
CA TRP A 271 19.14 -18.25 10.52
C TRP A 271 17.91 -18.43 9.60
N LYS A 272 16.68 -18.20 10.11
CA LYS A 272 15.48 -17.81 9.34
C LYS A 272 14.57 -16.87 10.14
N ASP A 273 14.21 -15.71 9.57
CA ASP A 273 13.15 -14.83 10.08
C ASP A 273 11.81 -15.60 10.02
N PRO A 274 11.12 -15.87 11.15
CA PRO A 274 9.88 -16.62 11.19
C PRO A 274 8.70 -15.73 10.78
N GLY A 275 8.68 -15.30 9.52
CA GLY A 275 7.56 -14.60 8.91
C GLY A 275 6.28 -15.43 9.07
N ARG A 276 5.29 -14.88 9.79
CA ARG A 276 4.04 -15.58 10.15
C ARG A 276 3.28 -16.03 8.89
N SER A 277 2.58 -17.15 8.96
CA SER A 277 1.60 -17.55 7.94
C SER A 277 0.26 -16.88 8.20
N TRP A 278 -0.58 -16.76 7.16
CA TRP A 278 -1.96 -16.27 7.30
C TRP A 278 -2.74 -17.05 8.37
N VAL A 279 -3.43 -16.33 9.24
CA VAL A 279 -4.19 -16.90 10.37
C VAL A 279 -5.65 -16.47 10.28
N TRP A 280 -6.56 -17.44 10.24
CA TRP A 280 -8.01 -17.17 10.31
C TRP A 280 -8.48 -16.90 11.75
N PHE A 281 -7.91 -17.61 12.72
CA PHE A 281 -8.23 -17.46 14.14
C PHE A 281 -6.96 -17.48 14.99
N PRO A 282 -6.66 -16.42 15.75
CA PRO A 282 -5.48 -16.37 16.60
C PRO A 282 -5.59 -17.36 17.77
N SER A 283 -4.44 -17.84 18.26
CA SER A 283 -4.41 -18.68 19.46
C SER A 283 -4.86 -17.88 20.69
N MET A 284 -5.42 -18.56 21.70
CA MET A 284 -5.81 -17.88 22.95
C MET A 284 -4.63 -17.22 23.67
N HIS A 285 -3.42 -17.76 23.49
CA HIS A 285 -2.20 -17.16 24.00
C HIS A 285 -1.88 -15.83 23.30
N ASP A 286 -1.89 -15.81 21.97
CA ASP A 286 -1.61 -14.60 21.18
C ASP A 286 -2.73 -13.56 21.35
N MET A 287 -3.98 -14.01 21.48
CA MET A 287 -5.13 -13.16 21.80
C MET A 287 -4.89 -12.38 23.10
N LYS A 288 -4.55 -13.08 24.18
CA LYS A 288 -4.36 -12.46 25.52
C LYS A 288 -3.12 -11.59 25.61
N ASN A 289 -2.02 -12.03 25.01
CA ASN A 289 -0.72 -11.41 25.23
C ASN A 289 -0.34 -10.36 24.18
N HIS A 290 -1.00 -10.36 23.02
CA HIS A 290 -0.73 -9.44 21.93
C HIS A 290 -1.99 -8.70 21.47
N TYR A 291 -2.98 -9.38 20.88
CA TYR A 291 -4.09 -8.69 20.21
C TYR A 291 -4.96 -7.85 21.15
N LEU A 292 -5.27 -8.32 22.36
CA LEU A 292 -5.99 -7.52 23.37
C LEU A 292 -5.19 -6.32 23.90
N LYS A 293 -3.90 -6.21 23.55
CA LYS A 293 -3.04 -5.06 23.88
C LYS A 293 -2.85 -4.12 22.70
N GLU A 294 -3.34 -4.46 21.50
CA GLU A 294 -3.26 -3.63 20.30
C GLU A 294 -4.52 -2.77 20.15
N LEU A 295 -4.33 -1.45 20.06
CA LEU A 295 -5.44 -0.51 19.87
C LEU A 295 -6.21 -0.76 18.57
N GLY A 296 -5.48 -1.07 17.47
CA GLY A 296 -6.10 -1.38 16.18
C GLY A 296 -7.01 -2.61 16.23
N PHE A 297 -6.63 -3.64 16.98
CA PHE A 297 -7.45 -4.83 17.20
C PHE A 297 -8.67 -4.51 18.07
N LEU A 298 -8.48 -3.85 19.21
CA LEU A 298 -9.59 -3.45 20.09
C LEU A 298 -10.63 -2.57 19.37
N ALA A 299 -10.15 -1.65 18.52
CA ALA A 299 -11.03 -0.82 17.68
C ALA A 299 -11.82 -1.67 16.67
N SER A 300 -11.16 -2.64 16.02
CA SER A 300 -11.81 -3.56 15.07
C SER A 300 -12.83 -4.48 15.77
N PHE A 301 -12.54 -4.90 17.00
CA PHE A 301 -13.44 -5.70 17.83
C PHE A 301 -14.68 -4.91 18.28
N ALA A 302 -14.49 -3.68 18.75
CA ALA A 302 -15.61 -2.79 19.09
C ALA A 302 -16.49 -2.51 17.86
N GLN A 303 -15.87 -2.32 16.68
CA GLN A 303 -16.59 -2.14 15.41
C GLN A 303 -17.44 -3.37 15.06
N LEU A 304 -16.88 -4.58 15.15
CA LEU A 304 -17.59 -5.82 14.86
C LEU A 304 -18.77 -6.03 15.83
N CYS A 305 -18.53 -5.96 17.14
CA CYS A 305 -19.61 -6.08 18.12
C CYS A 305 -20.70 -5.01 17.92
N GLY A 306 -20.30 -3.77 17.61
CA GLY A 306 -21.22 -2.69 17.32
C GLY A 306 -22.07 -2.97 16.07
N ALA A 307 -21.43 -3.42 14.98
CA ALA A 307 -22.11 -3.73 13.72
C ALA A 307 -23.08 -4.90 13.88
N THR A 308 -22.68 -5.97 14.57
CA THR A 308 -23.53 -7.16 14.77
C THR A 308 -24.78 -6.82 15.58
N ILE A 309 -24.65 -5.99 16.61
CA ILE A 309 -25.79 -5.54 17.43
C ILE A 309 -26.67 -4.58 16.62
N PHE A 310 -26.06 -3.61 15.93
CA PHE A 310 -26.79 -2.66 15.08
C PHE A 310 -27.56 -3.37 13.95
N TRP A 311 -27.02 -4.48 13.43
CA TRP A 311 -27.62 -5.27 12.37
C TRP A 311 -29.01 -5.82 12.76
N ILE A 312 -29.26 -6.06 14.05
CA ILE A 312 -30.59 -6.43 14.56
C ILE A 312 -31.64 -5.36 14.21
N SER A 313 -31.30 -4.08 14.39
CA SER A 313 -32.15 -2.95 13.99
C SER A 313 -32.33 -2.89 12.48
N GLY A 314 -31.25 -3.08 11.71
CA GLY A 314 -31.31 -3.13 10.25
C GLY A 314 -32.22 -4.24 9.73
N PHE A 315 -32.16 -5.43 10.33
CA PHE A 315 -33.02 -6.56 9.98
C PHE A 315 -34.48 -6.31 10.35
N THR A 316 -34.74 -5.77 11.55
CA THR A 316 -36.10 -5.46 12.00
C THR A 316 -36.72 -4.24 11.31
N ALA A 317 -35.92 -3.41 10.64
CA ALA A 317 -36.37 -2.32 9.78
C ALA A 317 -37.16 -2.80 8.55
N LEU A 318 -37.05 -4.07 8.17
CA LEU A 318 -37.65 -4.60 6.95
C LEU A 318 -39.18 -4.47 6.93
N PRO A 319 -39.78 -4.16 5.77
CA PRO A 319 -41.22 -4.20 5.59
C PRO A 319 -41.79 -5.59 5.93
N GLY A 320 -42.90 -5.64 6.65
CA GLY A 320 -43.50 -6.89 7.12
C GLY A 320 -43.10 -7.28 8.55
N ILE A 321 -41.95 -6.79 9.03
CA ILE A 321 -41.51 -6.93 10.43
C ILE A 321 -41.86 -5.64 11.18
N ASN A 322 -41.29 -4.51 10.76
CA ASN A 322 -41.43 -3.23 11.46
C ASN A 322 -42.89 -2.81 11.67
N ASN A 323 -43.70 -2.92 10.61
CA ASN A 323 -45.12 -2.55 10.61
C ASN A 323 -46.03 -3.50 11.42
N LYS A 324 -45.51 -4.59 11.98
CA LYS A 324 -46.26 -5.54 12.83
C LYS A 324 -45.79 -5.54 14.28
N MET A 325 -44.77 -4.76 14.63
CA MET A 325 -44.23 -4.72 15.98
C MET A 325 -45.12 -3.85 16.89
N SER A 326 -45.28 -4.28 18.15
CA SER A 326 -45.85 -3.42 19.19
C SER A 326 -44.83 -2.34 19.60
N HIS A 327 -45.29 -1.24 20.20
CA HIS A 327 -44.41 -0.16 20.64
C HIS A 327 -43.25 -0.65 21.54
N GLY A 328 -43.53 -1.50 22.53
CA GLY A 328 -42.48 -2.03 23.40
C GLY A 328 -41.47 -2.93 22.68
N LEU A 329 -41.90 -3.65 21.63
CA LEU A 329 -41.01 -4.48 20.82
C LEU A 329 -40.14 -3.62 19.89
N LEU A 330 -40.71 -2.54 19.35
CA LEU A 330 -40.01 -1.55 18.54
C LEU A 330 -38.94 -0.83 19.38
N ASP A 331 -39.26 -0.40 20.60
CA ASP A 331 -38.27 0.20 21.50
C ASP A 331 -37.14 -0.79 21.85
N GLY A 332 -37.51 -2.04 22.17
CA GLY A 332 -36.55 -3.05 22.65
C GLY A 332 -35.66 -3.68 21.58
N ILE A 333 -36.17 -3.96 20.38
CA ILE A 333 -35.45 -4.73 19.34
C ILE A 333 -35.02 -3.84 18.17
N TYR A 334 -35.67 -2.70 17.95
CA TYR A 334 -35.25 -1.77 16.90
C TYR A 334 -34.39 -0.64 17.46
N TRP A 335 -34.85 0.13 18.46
CA TRP A 335 -34.10 1.30 18.94
C TRP A 335 -32.91 0.98 19.86
N VAL A 336 -33.08 0.09 20.83
CA VAL A 336 -32.01 -0.26 21.78
C VAL A 336 -30.77 -0.83 21.07
N PRO A 337 -30.87 -1.79 20.12
CA PRO A 337 -29.69 -2.29 19.43
C PRO A 337 -29.00 -1.22 18.58
N GLN A 338 -29.75 -0.23 18.07
CA GLN A 338 -29.18 0.91 17.34
C GLN A 338 -28.31 1.78 18.26
N MET A 339 -28.76 2.05 19.48
CA MET A 339 -27.99 2.79 20.49
C MET A 339 -26.74 2.03 20.95
N VAL A 340 -26.89 0.73 21.23
CA VAL A 340 -25.79 -0.11 21.71
C VAL A 340 -24.75 -0.30 20.60
N GLY A 341 -25.21 -0.58 19.38
CA GLY A 341 -24.35 -0.69 18.21
C GLY A 341 -23.61 0.62 17.90
N GLY A 342 -24.33 1.75 17.94
CA GLY A 342 -23.75 3.09 17.79
C GLY A 342 -22.67 3.40 18.83
N SER A 343 -22.89 2.98 20.08
CA SER A 343 -21.88 3.10 21.15
C SER A 343 -20.61 2.29 20.83
N GLY A 344 -20.75 1.12 20.22
CA GLY A 344 -19.62 0.33 19.72
C GLY A 344 -18.82 1.07 18.64
N PHE A 345 -19.50 1.76 17.71
CA PHE A 345 -18.86 2.59 16.70
C PHE A 345 -18.15 3.81 17.30
N ILE A 346 -18.72 4.43 18.34
CA ILE A 346 -18.08 5.54 19.08
C ILE A 346 -16.76 5.06 19.69
N ILE A 347 -16.80 3.91 20.38
CA ILE A 347 -15.60 3.30 20.98
C ILE A 347 -14.57 3.00 19.89
N SER A 348 -14.98 2.38 18.78
CA SER A 348 -14.08 2.07 17.67
C SER A 348 -13.42 3.31 17.07
N GLY A 349 -14.20 4.35 16.74
CA GLY A 349 -13.71 5.61 16.20
C GLY A 349 -12.71 6.30 17.14
N ALA A 350 -13.04 6.34 18.44
CA ALA A 350 -12.15 6.91 19.45
C ALA A 350 -10.83 6.12 19.57
N LEU A 351 -10.89 4.78 19.57
CA LEU A 351 -9.68 3.94 19.63
C LEU A 351 -8.81 4.12 18.37
N TYR A 352 -9.40 4.26 17.18
CA TYR A 352 -8.65 4.57 15.95
C TYR A 352 -8.03 5.96 15.95
N MET A 353 -8.69 6.95 16.53
CA MET A 353 -8.07 8.26 16.74
C MET A 353 -6.88 8.14 17.68
N LEU A 354 -7.06 7.48 18.83
CA LEU A 354 -6.00 7.29 19.83
C LEU A 354 -4.80 6.55 19.25
N GLU A 355 -5.01 5.54 18.41
CA GLU A 355 -3.96 4.80 17.69
C GLU A 355 -3.05 5.73 16.87
N MET A 356 -3.60 6.82 16.31
CA MET A 356 -2.86 7.77 15.47
C MET A 356 -2.18 8.89 16.24
N GLN A 357 -2.61 9.13 17.49
CA GLN A 357 -2.15 10.25 18.28
C GLN A 357 -0.83 9.94 18.99
N PRO A 358 0.10 10.92 19.06
CA PRO A 358 1.33 10.74 19.84
C PRO A 358 1.04 10.66 21.35
N LYS A 359 -0.03 11.31 21.81
CA LYS A 359 -0.51 11.30 23.20
C LYS A 359 -2.03 11.33 23.20
N TRP A 360 -2.66 10.67 24.18
CA TRP A 360 -4.13 10.59 24.26
C TRP A 360 -4.85 11.94 24.23
N TYR A 361 -4.21 13.01 24.71
CA TYR A 361 -4.77 14.36 24.81
C TYR A 361 -4.36 15.31 23.68
N ILE A 362 -3.49 14.89 22.74
CA ILE A 362 -3.02 15.74 21.64
C ILE A 362 -3.56 15.19 20.32
N PRO A 363 -4.55 15.86 19.69
CA PRO A 363 -5.04 15.51 18.36
C PRO A 363 -3.94 15.53 17.29
N ALA A 364 -3.98 14.59 16.34
CA ALA A 364 -3.02 14.47 15.25
C ALA A 364 -3.61 15.02 13.94
N TRP A 365 -3.83 16.34 13.88
CA TRP A 365 -4.49 17.04 12.77
C TRP A 365 -3.80 16.88 11.41
N ASP A 366 -2.51 16.57 11.40
CA ASP A 366 -1.66 16.38 10.22
C ASP A 366 -1.69 14.95 9.67
N VAL A 367 -2.25 13.99 10.42
CA VAL A 367 -2.26 12.57 10.08
C VAL A 367 -3.59 12.18 9.44
N LEU A 368 -3.54 11.78 8.17
CA LEU A 368 -4.72 11.35 7.42
C LEU A 368 -5.50 10.22 8.12
N GLY A 369 -4.78 9.25 8.70
CA GLY A 369 -5.37 8.15 9.47
C GLY A 369 -6.20 8.61 10.67
N TRP A 370 -5.85 9.76 11.28
CA TRP A 370 -6.57 10.32 12.42
C TRP A 370 -7.92 10.90 11.97
N HIS A 371 -7.95 11.59 10.83
CA HIS A 371 -9.19 12.12 10.25
C HIS A 371 -10.21 11.01 9.94
N ILE A 372 -9.75 9.84 9.49
CA ILE A 372 -10.65 8.69 9.26
C ILE A 372 -11.34 8.29 10.57
N GLY A 373 -10.58 8.16 11.67
CA GLY A 373 -11.14 7.85 12.99
C GLY A 373 -12.08 8.95 13.50
N PHE A 374 -11.71 10.22 13.30
CA PHE A 374 -12.51 11.38 13.69
C PHE A 374 -13.87 11.42 12.98
N TRP A 375 -13.89 11.31 11.66
CA TRP A 375 -15.13 11.33 10.89
C TRP A 375 -16.03 10.13 11.20
N ASN A 376 -15.44 8.95 11.43
CA ASN A 376 -16.19 7.78 11.90
C ASN A 376 -16.77 7.99 13.31
N LEU A 377 -16.03 8.64 14.21
CA LEU A 377 -16.52 9.00 15.54
C LEU A 377 -17.71 9.95 15.48
N ILE A 378 -17.62 11.00 14.65
CA ILE A 378 -18.73 11.93 14.40
C ILE A 378 -19.92 11.14 13.85
N GLY A 379 -19.73 10.34 12.80
CA GLY A 379 -20.78 9.48 12.25
C GLY A 379 -21.47 8.62 13.31
N ALA A 380 -20.69 7.98 14.17
CA ALA A 380 -21.18 7.14 15.25
C ALA A 380 -22.04 7.90 16.28
N PHE A 381 -21.71 9.14 16.60
CA PHE A 381 -22.57 9.98 17.44
C PHE A 381 -23.93 10.24 16.80
N GLY A 382 -23.97 10.48 15.48
CA GLY A 382 -25.23 10.72 14.77
C GLY A 382 -26.16 9.51 14.81
N PHE A 383 -25.63 8.32 14.54
CA PHE A 383 -26.39 7.08 14.60
C PHE A 383 -26.83 6.70 16.03
N THR A 384 -25.99 6.96 17.03
CA THR A 384 -26.35 6.74 18.44
C THR A 384 -27.45 7.69 18.89
N LEU A 385 -27.38 8.96 18.49
CA LEU A 385 -28.38 9.97 18.80
C LEU A 385 -29.73 9.65 18.14
N CYS A 386 -29.73 9.17 16.89
CA CYS A 386 -30.93 8.66 16.23
C CYS A 386 -31.60 7.55 17.06
N GLY A 387 -30.84 6.53 17.47
CA GLY A 387 -31.36 5.47 18.32
C GLY A 387 -31.89 5.97 19.67
N ALA A 388 -31.21 6.96 20.27
CA ALA A 388 -31.58 7.52 21.57
C ALA A 388 -32.88 8.32 21.55
N LEU A 389 -33.13 9.04 20.45
CA LEU A 389 -34.35 9.81 20.23
C LEU A 389 -35.49 8.95 19.67
N GLY A 390 -35.16 7.77 19.16
CA GLY A 390 -36.07 6.77 18.61
C GLY A 390 -37.33 6.50 19.42
N PRO A 391 -37.25 6.15 20.72
CA PRO A 391 -38.43 5.90 21.55
C PRO A 391 -39.39 7.11 21.70
N ALA A 392 -38.90 8.32 21.40
CA ALA A 392 -39.68 9.55 21.42
C ALA A 392 -40.25 9.93 20.04
N TYR A 393 -40.20 9.06 19.02
CA TYR A 393 -40.63 9.35 17.64
C TYR A 393 -42.08 9.85 17.50
N GLY A 394 -42.94 9.68 18.52
CA GLY A 394 -44.27 10.27 18.54
C GLY A 394 -44.28 11.80 18.70
N ASN A 395 -43.15 12.43 19.00
CA ASN A 395 -42.96 13.87 19.05
C ASN A 395 -42.28 14.36 17.76
N SER A 396 -42.91 15.29 17.05
CA SER A 396 -42.42 15.81 15.77
C SER A 396 -41.01 16.41 15.85
N GLY A 397 -40.63 16.98 17.01
CA GLY A 397 -39.27 17.47 17.25
C GLY A 397 -38.25 16.35 17.38
N ALA A 398 -38.58 15.27 18.11
CA ALA A 398 -37.68 14.14 18.29
C ALA A 398 -37.49 13.33 17.00
N GLU A 399 -38.56 13.17 16.21
CA GLU A 399 -38.53 12.54 14.88
C GLU A 399 -37.63 13.32 13.90
N TYR A 400 -37.75 14.66 13.89
CA TYR A 400 -36.90 15.51 13.07
C TYR A 400 -35.43 15.43 13.47
N GLU A 401 -35.13 15.56 14.77
CA GLU A 401 -33.76 15.51 15.27
C GLU A 401 -33.11 14.13 15.08
N ALA A 402 -33.86 13.03 15.25
CA ALA A 402 -33.37 11.68 14.99
C ALA A 402 -33.00 11.47 13.50
N SER A 403 -33.85 11.97 12.61
CA SER A 403 -33.65 11.87 11.16
C SER A 403 -32.49 12.76 10.69
N LEU A 404 -32.39 13.98 11.22
CA LEU A 404 -31.26 14.88 10.97
C LEU A 404 -29.94 14.29 11.50
N ALA A 405 -29.96 13.65 12.67
CA ALA A 405 -28.82 12.95 13.26
C ALA A 405 -28.29 11.83 12.37
N THR A 406 -29.21 11.05 11.80
CA THR A 406 -28.88 10.01 10.82
C THR A 406 -28.29 10.61 9.56
N PHE A 407 -28.80 11.76 9.11
CA PHE A 407 -28.34 12.45 7.91
C PHE A 407 -26.88 12.89 8.02
N TRP A 408 -26.55 13.76 8.97
CA TRP A 408 -25.16 14.22 9.10
C TRP A 408 -24.23 13.09 9.54
N GLY A 409 -24.72 12.12 10.31
CA GLY A 409 -23.94 10.94 10.72
C GLY A 409 -23.52 10.08 9.53
N SER A 410 -24.42 9.88 8.57
CA SER A 410 -24.15 9.11 7.34
C SER A 410 -23.11 9.81 6.45
N TRP A 411 -23.20 11.13 6.31
CA TRP A 411 -22.20 11.91 5.56
C TRP A 411 -20.82 11.87 6.21
N ALA A 412 -20.74 11.91 7.54
CA ALA A 412 -19.48 11.81 8.26
C ALA A 412 -18.79 10.46 8.01
N PHE A 413 -19.52 9.34 8.08
CA PHE A 413 -18.97 8.02 7.71
C PHE A 413 -18.48 7.95 6.26
N LEU A 414 -19.21 8.57 5.34
CA LEU A 414 -18.80 8.61 3.93
C LEU A 414 -17.48 9.38 3.78
N ILE A 415 -17.34 10.55 4.40
CA ILE A 415 -16.10 11.34 4.39
C ILE A 415 -14.93 10.51 4.94
N GLY A 416 -15.12 9.86 6.09
CA GLY A 416 -14.10 8.99 6.70
C GLY A 416 -13.66 7.85 5.79
N SER A 417 -14.62 7.15 5.17
CA SER A 417 -14.37 6.02 4.27
C SER A 417 -13.63 6.43 2.99
N VAL A 418 -14.02 7.56 2.42
CA VAL A 418 -13.46 8.15 1.20
C VAL A 418 -12.00 8.61 1.38
N ILE A 419 -11.62 9.02 2.59
CA ILE A 419 -10.24 9.40 2.92
C ILE A 419 -9.27 8.19 2.95
N GLN A 420 -9.76 6.97 3.13
CA GLN A 420 -8.94 5.75 3.33
C GLN A 420 -8.21 5.24 2.06
N CYS A 421 -8.50 5.83 0.91
CA CYS A 421 -8.27 5.28 -0.42
C CYS A 421 -6.92 5.74 -1.01
N ASN A 422 -5.81 5.11 -0.64
CA ASN A 422 -4.44 5.48 -1.08
C ASN A 422 -3.84 4.49 -2.12
N PHE A 423 -2.84 4.91 -2.90
CA PHE A 423 -2.31 4.18 -4.06
C PHE A 423 -1.35 3.04 -3.73
N ASP A 424 -1.39 2.00 -4.58
CA ASP A 424 -0.43 0.92 -4.63
C ASP A 424 0.59 1.12 -5.75
N TRP A 425 1.85 0.78 -5.50
CA TRP A 425 2.98 1.01 -6.40
C TRP A 425 4.16 0.11 -6.06
N GLU A 426 4.97 -0.17 -7.08
CA GLU A 426 6.24 -0.88 -6.98
C GLU A 426 7.32 -0.14 -7.80
N ILE A 427 8.59 -0.32 -7.46
CA ILE A 427 9.75 0.17 -8.20
C ILE A 427 10.67 -1.01 -8.47
N ILE A 428 11.09 -1.16 -9.73
CA ILE A 428 12.00 -2.23 -10.14
C ILE A 428 13.35 -1.60 -10.46
N ILE A 429 14.37 -1.99 -9.71
CA ILE A 429 15.74 -1.50 -9.88
C ILE A 429 16.51 -2.58 -10.64
N VAL A 430 16.97 -2.26 -11.85
CA VAL A 430 17.86 -3.12 -12.63
C VAL A 430 19.26 -2.55 -12.56
N ASP A 431 20.17 -3.27 -11.91
CA ASP A 431 21.57 -2.85 -11.75
C ASP A 431 22.50 -3.69 -12.65
N ASP A 432 23.44 -3.03 -13.31
CA ASP A 432 24.34 -3.63 -14.32
C ASP A 432 25.72 -3.95 -13.76
N GLY A 433 25.79 -4.35 -12.48
CA GLY A 433 27.06 -4.55 -11.79
C GLY A 433 27.77 -3.22 -11.57
N SER A 434 27.05 -2.22 -11.06
CA SER A 434 27.58 -0.88 -10.88
C SER A 434 28.72 -0.89 -9.85
N PRO A 435 29.89 -0.29 -10.15
CA PRO A 435 31.05 -0.32 -9.27
C PRO A 435 30.99 0.72 -8.14
N ASP A 436 29.94 1.55 -8.11
CA ASP A 436 29.82 2.77 -7.30
C ASP A 436 28.95 2.60 -6.05
N GLY A 437 28.62 1.37 -5.67
CA GLY A 437 27.80 1.10 -4.48
C GLY A 437 26.29 1.06 -4.76
N THR A 438 25.85 1.29 -6.01
CA THR A 438 24.41 1.33 -6.35
C THR A 438 23.69 0.03 -5.98
N LEU A 439 24.31 -1.12 -6.19
CA LEU A 439 23.73 -2.42 -5.86
C LEU A 439 23.46 -2.55 -4.35
N GLN A 440 24.42 -2.14 -3.53
CA GLN A 440 24.35 -2.19 -2.07
C GLN A 440 23.23 -1.28 -1.56
N VAL A 441 23.15 -0.05 -2.08
CA VAL A 441 22.06 0.89 -1.76
C VAL A 441 20.71 0.34 -2.20
N ALA A 442 20.62 -0.22 -3.41
CA ALA A 442 19.37 -0.80 -3.89
C ALA A 442 18.93 -2.03 -3.08
N GLN A 443 19.88 -2.80 -2.54
CA GLN A 443 19.59 -3.93 -1.66
C GLN A 443 19.15 -3.47 -0.27
N GLN A 444 19.73 -2.38 0.25
CA GLN A 444 19.21 -1.71 1.45
C GLN A 444 17.78 -1.21 1.23
N LEU A 445 17.50 -0.57 0.08
CA LEU A 445 16.15 -0.13 -0.27
C LEU A 445 15.19 -1.31 -0.42
N GLN A 446 15.61 -2.42 -1.02
CA GLN A 446 14.80 -3.64 -1.09
C GLN A 446 14.48 -4.20 0.31
N ASN A 447 15.47 -4.23 1.21
CA ASN A 447 15.26 -4.65 2.59
C ASN A 447 14.31 -3.71 3.36
N LEU A 448 14.39 -2.40 3.09
CA LEU A 448 13.60 -1.35 3.72
C LEU A 448 12.13 -1.32 3.27
N TYR A 449 11.89 -1.55 1.98
CA TYR A 449 10.57 -1.37 1.36
C TYR A 449 9.91 -2.70 0.94
N GLY A 450 10.57 -3.83 1.18
CA GLY A 450 10.05 -5.17 0.93
C GLY A 450 9.65 -5.37 -0.53
N SER A 451 8.46 -5.92 -0.75
CA SER A 451 7.94 -6.23 -2.09
C SER A 451 7.72 -5.02 -3.00
N ARG A 452 7.72 -3.79 -2.44
CA ARG A 452 7.58 -2.57 -3.25
C ARG A 452 8.86 -2.20 -4.01
N ILE A 453 10.03 -2.71 -3.60
CA ILE A 453 11.30 -2.48 -4.32
C ILE A 453 11.83 -3.83 -4.77
N VAL A 454 11.84 -4.05 -6.08
CA VAL A 454 12.31 -5.28 -6.69
C VAL A 454 13.68 -5.02 -7.33
N LEU A 455 14.74 -5.39 -6.64
CA LEU A 455 16.10 -5.34 -7.15
C LEU A 455 16.40 -6.56 -8.04
N LYS A 456 16.99 -6.29 -9.21
CA LYS A 456 17.39 -7.28 -10.22
C LYS A 456 18.80 -6.97 -10.73
N PRO A 457 19.85 -7.45 -10.01
CA PRO A 457 21.23 -7.28 -10.45
C PRO A 457 21.51 -8.15 -11.67
N ARG A 458 22.42 -7.67 -12.52
CA ARG A 458 22.93 -8.37 -13.70
C ARG A 458 24.44 -8.46 -13.62
N SER A 459 25.02 -9.46 -14.29
CA SER A 459 26.45 -9.77 -14.23
C SER A 459 27.38 -8.72 -14.86
N GLY A 460 26.83 -7.68 -15.48
CA GLY A 460 27.61 -6.58 -16.06
C GLY A 460 26.78 -5.65 -16.94
N LYS A 461 27.47 -4.68 -17.56
CA LYS A 461 26.86 -3.66 -18.43
C LYS A 461 26.43 -4.24 -19.77
N LEU A 462 25.21 -4.80 -19.81
CA LEU A 462 24.60 -5.40 -21.00
C LEU A 462 23.81 -4.40 -21.85
N GLY A 463 23.79 -3.12 -21.45
CA GLY A 463 23.16 -2.02 -22.18
C GLY A 463 21.76 -1.66 -21.66
N LEU A 464 21.35 -0.43 -21.95
CA LEU A 464 20.13 0.18 -21.41
C LEU A 464 18.86 -0.52 -21.90
N GLY A 465 18.79 -0.84 -23.20
CA GLY A 465 17.63 -1.54 -23.77
C GLY A 465 17.39 -2.89 -23.12
N THR A 466 18.46 -3.69 -22.92
CA THR A 466 18.35 -5.00 -22.28
C THR A 466 17.96 -4.90 -20.80
N ALA A 467 18.30 -3.80 -20.13
CA ALA A 467 17.89 -3.53 -18.75
C ALA A 467 16.36 -3.38 -18.65
N TYR A 468 15.76 -2.64 -19.57
CA TYR A 468 14.30 -2.47 -19.60
C TYR A 468 13.58 -3.78 -19.92
N VAL A 469 14.07 -4.56 -20.88
CA VAL A 469 13.51 -5.89 -21.18
C VAL A 469 13.57 -6.79 -19.94
N HIS A 470 14.68 -6.73 -19.19
CA HIS A 470 14.84 -7.50 -17.97
C HIS A 470 13.87 -7.02 -16.87
N GLY A 471 13.81 -5.71 -16.61
CA GLY A 471 12.93 -5.13 -15.60
C GLY A 471 11.45 -5.40 -15.87
N LEU A 472 11.02 -5.33 -17.14
CA LEU A 472 9.63 -5.56 -17.54
C LEU A 472 9.14 -6.97 -17.19
N LYS A 473 10.03 -7.99 -17.19
CA LYS A 473 9.67 -9.36 -16.77
C LYS A 473 9.20 -9.44 -15.32
N TYR A 474 9.61 -8.48 -14.49
CA TYR A 474 9.28 -8.41 -13.08
C TYR A 474 8.21 -7.37 -12.74
N ALA A 475 7.77 -6.57 -13.73
CA ALA A 475 6.66 -5.65 -13.54
C ALA A 475 5.36 -6.44 -13.31
N THR A 476 4.62 -6.05 -12.27
CA THR A 476 3.28 -6.54 -11.95
C THR A 476 2.21 -5.50 -12.27
N GLY A 477 2.59 -4.22 -12.30
CA GLY A 477 1.70 -3.10 -12.63
C GLY A 477 1.06 -3.18 -14.03
N THR A 478 -0.17 -2.65 -14.15
CA THR A 478 -0.90 -2.52 -15.43
C THR A 478 -0.32 -1.42 -16.34
N SER A 479 0.41 -0.48 -15.75
CA SER A 479 1.13 0.57 -16.46
C SER A 479 2.55 0.64 -15.93
N VAL A 480 3.49 0.89 -16.83
CA VAL A 480 4.92 0.91 -16.52
C VAL A 480 5.46 2.29 -16.80
N ILE A 481 6.19 2.85 -15.84
CA ILE A 481 6.90 4.10 -15.99
C ILE A 481 8.38 3.77 -16.15
N ILE A 482 8.97 4.25 -17.23
CA ILE A 482 10.41 4.28 -17.41
C ILE A 482 10.88 5.66 -17.03
N MET A 483 11.84 5.75 -16.12
CA MET A 483 12.48 7.01 -15.73
C MET A 483 13.94 6.79 -15.33
N ASP A 484 14.73 7.85 -15.44
CA ASP A 484 16.12 7.84 -14.99
C ASP A 484 16.20 8.02 -13.46
N ALA A 485 17.15 7.34 -12.82
CA ALA A 485 17.33 7.35 -11.37
C ALA A 485 18.11 8.57 -10.82
N ASP A 486 18.60 9.45 -11.69
CA ASP A 486 19.46 10.59 -11.37
C ASP A 486 18.70 11.88 -10.98
N PHE A 487 17.37 11.77 -10.78
CA PHE A 487 16.44 12.87 -10.52
C PHE A 487 16.35 13.97 -11.59
N SER A 488 17.04 13.84 -12.74
CA SER A 488 16.79 14.73 -13.88
C SER A 488 15.34 14.64 -14.36
N HIS A 489 14.72 13.47 -14.16
CA HIS A 489 13.28 13.25 -14.25
C HIS A 489 12.63 13.31 -12.86
N HIS A 490 12.01 14.44 -12.54
CA HIS A 490 11.39 14.59 -11.22
C HIS A 490 10.09 13.78 -11.10
N PRO A 491 9.93 12.93 -10.05
CA PRO A 491 8.71 12.13 -9.83
C PRO A 491 7.39 12.92 -9.77
N LYS A 492 7.42 14.24 -9.55
CA LYS A 492 6.22 15.09 -9.50
C LYS A 492 5.37 15.03 -10.77
N PHE A 493 5.99 14.69 -11.91
CA PHE A 493 5.32 14.61 -13.20
C PHE A 493 4.64 13.26 -13.46
N ILE A 494 4.92 12.23 -12.65
CA ILE A 494 4.26 10.92 -12.74
C ILE A 494 2.75 11.07 -12.60
N ALA A 495 2.29 11.85 -11.62
CA ALA A 495 0.88 12.09 -11.37
C ALA A 495 0.14 12.72 -12.57
N PRO A 496 0.61 13.86 -13.14
CA PRO A 496 0.08 14.40 -14.39
C PRO A 496 0.10 13.43 -15.59
N MET A 497 1.16 12.62 -15.74
CA MET A 497 1.25 11.64 -16.83
C MET A 497 0.17 10.56 -16.72
N ILE A 498 -0.05 10.03 -15.51
CA ILE A 498 -1.11 9.04 -15.26
C ILE A 498 -2.49 9.65 -15.50
N GLU A 499 -2.69 10.91 -15.11
CA GLU A 499 -3.94 11.62 -15.33
C GLU A 499 -4.24 11.80 -16.82
N LEU A 500 -3.24 12.24 -17.61
CA LEU A 500 -3.38 12.41 -19.06
C LEU A 500 -3.61 11.08 -19.79
N GLN A 501 -2.87 10.03 -19.40
CA GLN A 501 -3.03 8.71 -20.03
C GLN A 501 -4.45 8.19 -19.89
N ARG A 502 -5.04 8.39 -18.70
CA ARG A 502 -6.39 7.95 -18.39
C ARG A 502 -7.47 8.80 -19.03
N SER A 503 -7.35 10.13 -18.97
CA SER A 503 -8.39 11.03 -19.48
C SER A 503 -8.57 10.93 -20.99
N GLY A 504 -7.48 10.70 -21.73
CA GLY A 504 -7.52 10.55 -23.18
C GLY A 504 -7.46 9.11 -23.68
N ASP A 505 -7.39 8.11 -22.80
CA ASP A 505 -7.11 6.71 -23.14
C ASP A 505 -5.92 6.57 -24.10
N TYR A 506 -4.80 7.19 -23.73
CA TYR A 506 -3.56 7.09 -24.48
C TYR A 506 -2.81 5.82 -24.13
N ASP A 507 -2.15 5.23 -25.11
CA ASP A 507 -1.32 4.03 -24.92
C ASP A 507 0.02 4.39 -24.27
N ILE A 508 0.53 5.57 -24.61
CA ILE A 508 1.81 6.11 -24.14
C ILE A 508 1.64 7.58 -23.78
N VAL A 509 2.18 7.97 -22.64
CA VAL A 509 2.36 9.38 -22.28
C VAL A 509 3.83 9.65 -22.07
N THR A 510 4.38 10.61 -22.82
CA THR A 510 5.79 11.00 -22.72
C THR A 510 5.93 12.35 -22.04
N GLY A 511 6.96 12.50 -21.21
CA GLY A 511 7.42 13.83 -20.82
C GLY A 511 8.07 14.52 -22.01
N THR A 512 7.79 15.80 -22.21
CA THR A 512 8.45 16.63 -23.23
C THR A 512 9.13 17.84 -22.62
N ARG A 513 10.35 18.11 -23.08
CA ARG A 513 11.13 19.31 -22.74
C ARG A 513 10.90 20.47 -23.71
N TYR A 514 10.24 20.23 -24.84
CA TYR A 514 10.24 21.14 -25.99
C TYR A 514 8.86 21.63 -26.42
N ASN A 515 7.79 21.12 -25.80
CA ASN A 515 6.42 21.53 -26.07
C ASN A 515 5.75 22.09 -24.80
N GLY A 516 4.78 23.00 -24.98
CA GLY A 516 4.09 23.71 -23.90
C GLY A 516 5.05 24.44 -22.95
N ASP A 517 4.79 24.33 -21.64
CA ASP A 517 5.62 24.89 -20.57
C ASP A 517 6.84 24.03 -20.20
N GLY A 518 7.25 23.11 -21.08
CA GLY A 518 8.41 22.24 -20.90
C GLY A 518 9.73 23.02 -20.95
N GLY A 519 10.76 22.52 -20.26
CA GLY A 519 12.04 23.23 -20.24
C GLY A 519 13.23 22.44 -19.69
N VAL A 520 14.43 22.92 -20.05
CA VAL A 520 15.72 22.41 -19.57
C VAL A 520 16.44 23.48 -18.75
N TYR A 521 16.86 23.12 -17.53
CA TYR A 521 17.55 23.99 -16.59
C TYR A 521 18.95 23.46 -16.29
N GLY A 522 19.95 24.34 -16.29
CA GLY A 522 21.36 23.99 -16.02
C GLY A 522 22.21 23.64 -17.24
N TRP A 523 21.61 23.48 -18.44
CA TRP A 523 22.38 23.18 -19.65
C TRP A 523 23.04 24.41 -20.27
N ASP A 524 24.25 24.24 -20.80
CA ASP A 524 24.90 25.22 -21.66
C ASP A 524 24.19 25.33 -23.04
N LEU A 525 24.49 26.40 -23.78
CA LEU A 525 23.85 26.65 -25.07
C LEU A 525 24.18 25.55 -26.09
N LYS A 526 25.42 25.04 -26.06
CA LYS A 526 25.88 23.99 -26.98
C LYS A 526 25.06 22.70 -26.82
N ARG A 527 24.86 22.23 -25.59
CA ARG A 527 24.07 21.03 -25.27
C ARG A 527 22.60 21.21 -25.63
N LYS A 528 22.03 22.40 -25.39
CA LYS A 528 20.66 22.73 -25.82
C LYS A 528 20.51 22.64 -27.34
N LEU A 529 21.47 23.21 -28.09
CA LEU A 529 21.47 23.17 -29.56
C LEU A 529 21.65 21.76 -30.11
N VAL A 530 22.60 20.99 -29.58
CA VAL A 530 22.83 19.59 -29.99
C VAL A 530 21.57 18.75 -29.75
N SER A 531 20.96 18.87 -28.57
CA SER A 531 19.77 18.07 -28.24
C SER A 531 18.53 18.47 -29.04
N ARG A 532 18.30 19.77 -29.29
CA ARG A 532 17.24 20.22 -30.20
C ARG A 532 17.52 19.80 -31.64
N GLY A 533 18.77 19.87 -32.10
CA GLY A 533 19.18 19.43 -33.43
C GLY A 533 18.97 17.92 -33.64
N ALA A 534 19.30 17.11 -32.63
CA ALA A 534 19.07 15.66 -32.66
C ALA A 534 17.59 15.28 -32.70
N ASN A 535 16.72 16.00 -31.95
CA ASN A 535 15.27 15.80 -32.04
C ASN A 535 14.72 16.27 -33.38
N LEU A 536 15.14 17.44 -33.88
CA LEU A 536 14.69 17.95 -35.18
C LEU A 536 15.08 17.00 -36.32
N PHE A 537 16.30 16.47 -36.29
CA PHE A 537 16.77 15.50 -37.27
C PHE A 537 15.93 14.21 -37.24
N ALA A 538 15.72 13.63 -36.06
CA ALA A 538 14.92 12.42 -35.91
C ALA A 538 13.44 12.64 -36.29
N ASP A 539 12.85 13.77 -35.90
CA ASP A 539 11.47 14.11 -36.25
C ASP A 539 11.30 14.36 -37.76
N THR A 540 12.25 15.03 -38.40
CA THR A 540 12.19 15.29 -39.85
C THR A 540 12.28 13.99 -40.67
N VAL A 541 13.17 13.09 -40.26
CA VAL A 541 13.46 11.85 -40.99
C VAL A 541 12.40 10.77 -40.71
N LEU A 542 12.04 10.57 -39.44
CA LEU A 542 11.20 9.45 -39.00
C LEU A 542 9.72 9.84 -38.84
N ARG A 543 9.41 11.14 -38.75
CA ARG A 543 8.07 11.73 -38.65
C ARG A 543 7.12 11.05 -37.65
N PRO A 544 7.54 10.76 -36.40
CA PRO A 544 6.68 10.11 -35.42
C PRO A 544 5.60 11.04 -34.85
N GLY A 545 5.70 12.36 -35.05
CA GLY A 545 4.72 13.32 -34.53
C GLY A 545 4.76 13.45 -33.00
N VAL A 546 5.97 13.42 -32.42
CA VAL A 546 6.25 13.57 -31.00
C VAL A 546 7.39 14.56 -30.84
N SER A 547 7.26 15.53 -29.94
CA SER A 547 8.18 16.67 -29.82
C SER A 547 9.52 16.33 -29.16
N ASP A 548 9.57 15.26 -28.36
CA ASP A 548 10.79 14.82 -27.65
C ASP A 548 11.01 13.30 -27.78
N LEU A 549 11.80 12.92 -28.79
CA LEU A 549 12.17 11.53 -29.06
C LEU A 549 13.32 11.05 -28.20
N THR A 550 14.15 11.98 -27.73
CA THR A 550 15.35 11.69 -26.94
C THR A 550 15.07 11.55 -25.43
N GLY A 551 13.89 11.94 -24.95
CA GLY A 551 13.50 11.78 -23.55
C GLY A 551 13.11 10.33 -23.21
N SER A 552 13.58 9.80 -22.08
CA SER A 552 13.27 8.44 -21.60
C SER A 552 12.07 8.38 -20.65
N PHE A 553 11.62 9.53 -20.13
CA PHE A 553 10.56 9.57 -19.13
C PHE A 553 9.17 9.38 -19.72
N ARG A 554 8.71 8.13 -19.68
CA ARG A 554 7.51 7.68 -20.40
C ARG A 554 6.69 6.72 -19.57
N LEU A 555 5.40 6.92 -19.60
CA LEU A 555 4.38 6.06 -19.04
C LEU A 555 3.75 5.25 -20.18
N TYR A 556 3.74 3.93 -20.05
CA TYR A 556 3.17 3.01 -21.03
C TYR A 556 2.07 2.17 -20.38
N LYS A 557 1.05 1.80 -21.15
CA LYS A 557 0.29 0.58 -20.83
C LYS A 557 1.26 -0.61 -20.93
N ARG A 558 1.21 -1.55 -19.98
CA ARG A 558 2.15 -2.68 -19.93
C ARG A 558 2.19 -3.46 -21.24
N ALA A 559 1.03 -3.88 -21.75
CA ALA A 559 0.91 -4.66 -22.99
C ALA A 559 1.48 -3.92 -24.22
N VAL A 560 1.39 -2.59 -24.23
CA VAL A 560 1.96 -1.75 -25.29
C VAL A 560 3.48 -1.77 -25.21
N LEU A 561 4.03 -1.58 -24.01
CA LEU A 561 5.48 -1.65 -23.82
C LEU A 561 6.05 -3.02 -24.18
N GLU A 562 5.37 -4.11 -23.80
CA GLU A 562 5.76 -5.48 -24.15
C GLU A 562 5.81 -5.69 -25.68
N ASN A 563 4.77 -5.26 -26.40
CA ASN A 563 4.72 -5.37 -27.86
C ASN A 563 5.81 -4.54 -28.56
N VAL A 564 5.95 -3.27 -28.17
CA VAL A 564 6.93 -2.37 -28.78
C VAL A 564 8.36 -2.84 -28.52
N ILE A 565 8.65 -3.33 -27.30
CA ILE A 565 9.97 -3.91 -26.98
C ILE A 565 10.25 -5.15 -27.82
N ALA A 566 9.27 -6.03 -28.02
CA ALA A 566 9.44 -7.25 -28.82
C ALA A 566 9.85 -6.96 -30.28
N GLN A 567 9.49 -5.78 -30.79
CA GLN A 567 9.83 -5.35 -32.15
C GLN A 567 11.12 -4.53 -32.21
N THR A 568 11.69 -4.12 -31.09
CA THR A 568 12.86 -3.23 -31.05
C THR A 568 14.17 -3.99 -31.18
N GLU A 569 15.05 -3.56 -32.08
CA GLU A 569 16.34 -4.21 -32.34
C GLU A 569 17.53 -3.49 -31.71
N SER A 570 17.43 -2.15 -31.51
CA SER A 570 18.50 -1.36 -30.91
C SER A 570 18.83 -1.81 -29.49
N LYS A 571 20.11 -1.64 -29.09
CA LYS A 571 20.57 -1.95 -27.73
C LYS A 571 21.17 -0.74 -26.99
N GLY A 572 21.52 0.31 -27.73
CA GLY A 572 22.18 1.53 -27.24
C GLY A 572 21.22 2.72 -27.03
N TYR A 573 21.75 3.94 -27.12
CA TYR A 573 21.01 5.18 -26.88
C TYR A 573 19.81 5.38 -27.83
N THR A 574 19.89 4.82 -29.04
CA THR A 574 18.83 4.83 -30.05
C THR A 574 17.59 4.03 -29.64
N PHE A 575 17.70 3.16 -28.63
CA PHE A 575 16.60 2.31 -28.14
C PHE A 575 15.36 3.12 -27.76
N GLN A 576 15.53 4.21 -27.00
CA GLN A 576 14.41 5.04 -26.57
C GLN A 576 13.70 5.70 -27.76
N MET A 577 14.47 6.19 -28.72
CA MET A 577 13.90 6.78 -29.94
C MET A 577 13.16 5.71 -30.77
N GLU A 578 13.75 4.53 -30.95
CA GLU A 578 13.15 3.41 -31.68
C GLU A 578 11.83 2.94 -31.05
N LEU A 579 11.74 2.85 -29.71
CA LEU A 579 10.49 2.50 -29.03
C LEU A 579 9.35 3.43 -29.44
N MET A 580 9.59 4.75 -29.44
CA MET A 580 8.54 5.71 -29.78
C MET A 580 8.16 5.64 -31.26
N VAL A 581 9.16 5.53 -32.14
CA VAL A 581 8.95 5.47 -33.59
C VAL A 581 8.18 4.21 -33.98
N ARG A 582 8.55 3.04 -33.42
CA ARG A 582 7.80 1.80 -33.62
C ARG A 582 6.41 1.86 -33.03
N ALA A 583 6.25 2.44 -31.84
CA ALA A 583 4.92 2.59 -31.24
C ALA A 583 3.99 3.41 -32.14
N LYS A 584 4.49 4.51 -32.72
CA LYS A 584 3.76 5.33 -33.69
C LYS A 584 3.49 4.57 -34.99
N GLY A 585 4.47 3.82 -35.52
CA GLY A 585 4.29 2.96 -36.70
C GLY A 585 3.24 1.86 -36.51
N LEU A 586 3.08 1.35 -35.29
CA LEU A 586 2.05 0.40 -34.89
C LEU A 586 0.67 1.05 -34.64
N GLY A 587 0.55 2.37 -34.77
CA GLY A 587 -0.70 3.10 -34.60
C GLY A 587 -1.07 3.42 -33.16
N TYR A 588 -0.17 3.27 -32.19
CA TYR A 588 -0.46 3.60 -30.79
C TYR A 588 -0.68 5.10 -30.58
N ARG A 589 -1.60 5.42 -29.66
CA ARG A 589 -1.94 6.80 -29.30
C ARG A 589 -0.95 7.34 -28.27
N VAL A 590 -0.29 8.44 -28.61
CA VAL A 590 0.73 9.07 -27.77
C VAL A 590 0.28 10.47 -27.38
N ALA A 591 0.44 10.83 -26.10
CA ALA A 591 0.26 12.19 -25.61
C ALA A 591 1.50 12.69 -24.87
N GLU A 592 1.59 14.00 -24.68
CA GLU A 592 2.75 14.66 -24.10
C GLU A 592 2.39 15.47 -22.85
N VAL A 593 3.22 15.37 -21.80
CA VAL A 593 3.16 16.24 -20.62
C VAL A 593 4.41 17.12 -20.61
N PRO A 594 4.28 18.45 -20.53
CA PRO A 594 5.43 19.34 -20.38
C PRO A 594 6.15 19.07 -19.05
N ILE A 595 7.46 18.79 -19.12
CA ILE A 595 8.29 18.51 -17.94
C ILE A 595 9.46 19.51 -17.83
N SER A 596 9.88 19.75 -16.60
CA SER A 596 11.11 20.48 -16.29
C SER A 596 12.24 19.47 -16.08
N PHE A 597 13.21 19.44 -16.98
CA PHE A 597 14.41 18.62 -16.87
C PHE A 597 15.55 19.45 -16.26
N VAL A 598 16.08 18.99 -15.14
CA VAL A 598 17.16 19.66 -14.43
C VAL A 598 18.44 18.86 -14.64
N ASP A 599 19.55 19.55 -14.87
CA ASP A 599 20.84 18.86 -14.98
C ASP A 599 21.17 18.09 -13.69
N ARG A 600 21.96 17.03 -13.84
CA ARG A 600 22.30 16.12 -12.73
C ARG A 600 22.93 16.89 -11.59
N VAL A 601 22.53 16.57 -10.36
CA VAL A 601 23.14 17.14 -9.15
C VAL A 601 24.46 16.44 -8.82
N TYR A 602 24.62 15.17 -9.21
CA TYR A 602 25.81 14.34 -8.95
C TYR A 602 26.14 13.43 -10.16
N GLY A 603 27.43 13.17 -10.39
CA GLY A 603 27.95 12.25 -11.42
C GLY A 603 28.35 12.91 -12.75
N GLU A 604 29.29 12.28 -13.48
CA GLU A 604 29.75 12.78 -14.78
C GLU A 604 28.87 12.31 -15.95
N SER A 605 28.69 13.18 -16.95
CA SER A 605 28.00 12.84 -18.20
C SER A 605 28.87 11.87 -19.00
N LYS A 606 28.32 10.69 -19.31
CA LYS A 606 28.98 9.68 -20.15
C LYS A 606 28.84 9.97 -21.66
N LEU A 607 28.16 11.07 -22.03
CA LEU A 607 27.86 11.42 -23.42
C LEU A 607 29.07 12.05 -24.12
N GLY A 608 29.64 11.34 -25.10
CA GLY A 608 30.78 11.77 -25.93
C GLY A 608 30.39 12.09 -27.38
N GLY A 609 31.36 12.56 -28.19
CA GLY A 609 31.14 12.89 -29.60
C GLY A 609 30.80 11.67 -30.49
N ASP A 610 31.31 10.49 -30.15
CA ASP A 610 31.06 9.24 -30.88
C ASP A 610 29.58 8.82 -30.83
N GLU A 611 28.89 9.13 -29.74
CA GLU A 611 27.47 8.80 -29.57
C GLU A 611 26.57 9.63 -30.51
N ILE A 612 26.99 10.83 -30.92
CA ILE A 612 26.25 11.65 -31.89
C ILE A 612 26.25 10.96 -33.26
N VAL A 613 27.40 10.41 -33.66
CA VAL A 613 27.55 9.68 -34.93
C VAL A 613 26.75 8.38 -34.89
N GLU A 614 26.78 7.67 -33.75
CA GLU A 614 26.01 6.45 -33.56
C GLU A 614 24.49 6.73 -33.60
N TYR A 615 24.04 7.83 -32.96
CA TYR A 615 22.65 8.26 -33.01
C TYR A 615 22.19 8.58 -34.44
N ALA A 616 22.99 9.33 -35.21
CA ALA A 616 22.66 9.67 -36.59
C ALA A 616 22.57 8.44 -37.49
N LYS A 617 23.52 7.49 -37.36
CA LYS A 617 23.45 6.19 -38.05
C LYS A 617 22.23 5.40 -37.64
N GLY A 618 21.87 5.42 -36.35
CA GLY A 618 20.67 4.77 -35.83
C GLY A 618 19.37 5.32 -36.43
N VAL A 619 19.25 6.64 -36.53
CA VAL A 619 18.10 7.30 -37.19
C VAL A 619 17.99 6.86 -38.66
N LEU A 620 19.09 6.88 -39.41
CA LEU A 620 19.07 6.48 -40.82
C LEU A 620 18.77 4.99 -41.03
N ASN A 621 19.33 4.12 -40.18
CA ASN A 621 19.05 2.68 -40.24
C ASN A 621 17.59 2.39 -39.90
N LEU A 622 17.04 3.07 -38.90
CA LEU A 622 15.63 2.92 -38.54
C LEU A 622 14.70 3.40 -39.67
N TRP A 623 15.05 4.50 -40.34
CA TRP A 623 14.30 5.00 -41.49
C TRP A 623 14.24 3.99 -42.66
N LEU A 624 15.29 3.18 -42.84
CA LEU A 624 15.29 2.12 -43.87
C LEU A 624 14.42 0.91 -43.49
N LYS A 625 14.03 0.78 -42.21
CA LYS A 625 13.38 -0.42 -41.65
C LYS A 625 11.92 -0.20 -41.24
N VAL A 626 11.51 1.05 -41.05
CA VAL A 626 10.17 1.45 -40.55
C VAL A 626 9.33 2.05 -41.66
#